data_AF-A0AA95FCR5-F1
#
_entry.id   AF-A0AA95FCR5-F1
#
_cell.length_a   1.000
_cell.length_b   1.000
_cell.length_c   1.000
_cell.angle_alpha   90.00
_cell.angle_beta   90.00
_cell.angle_gamma   90.00
#
_symmetry.space_group_name_H-M   'P 1'
#
loop_
_entity.id
_entity.type
_entity.pdbx_description
1 polymer ?
#
loop_
_entity_poly.entity_id
_entity_poly.type
_entity_poly.pdbx_seq_one_letter_code
_entity_poly.pdbx_strand_id
1 'polypeptide(L)'
;MENADNIDRMVTLSQVMEKLRQRGIDKELRMNDRGEMRLENSDKKYESSELIILKTYRFEGDSNPDDNAVLYVVKDSLGNQGMIIDSYGADSNYPGEEFDNFLRNIPVEEIDDYNF
;
A
#
# COMPACT_ATOMS: atom_id res chain seq x y z
N MET A 1 -16.45 8.20 -28.83
CA MET A 1 -15.52 7.12 -29.24
C MET A 1 -14.14 7.73 -29.08
N GLU A 2 -13.54 7.55 -27.91
CA GLU A 2 -12.33 8.27 -27.51
C GLU A 2 -11.22 7.24 -27.28
N ASN A 3 -10.52 7.02 -28.40
CA ASN A 3 -9.11 6.68 -28.57
C ASN A 3 -8.45 5.77 -27.50
N ALA A 4 -8.38 4.49 -27.88
CA ALA A 4 -7.33 3.58 -27.45
C ALA A 4 -5.95 4.10 -27.91
N ASP A 5 -4.91 3.68 -27.17
CA ASP A 5 -3.48 3.78 -27.52
C ASP A 5 -2.75 5.09 -27.13
N ASN A 6 -2.62 5.34 -25.82
CA ASN A 6 -1.42 5.96 -25.25
C ASN A 6 -1.21 5.54 -23.78
N ILE A 7 -1.19 4.23 -23.51
CA ILE A 7 -0.95 3.68 -22.16
C ILE A 7 0.53 3.27 -22.06
N ASP A 8 1.44 4.23 -22.26
CA ASP A 8 2.85 4.03 -21.88
C ASP A 8 3.02 4.41 -20.40
N ARG A 9 2.71 3.43 -19.55
CA ARG A 9 3.36 3.08 -18.27
C ARG A 9 3.71 4.20 -17.26
N MET A 10 2.75 5.06 -16.93
CA MET A 10 2.73 5.73 -15.62
C MET A 10 1.45 5.34 -14.89
N VAL A 11 1.44 4.13 -14.32
CA VAL A 11 0.32 3.70 -13.49
C VAL A 11 0.31 4.59 -12.25
N THR A 12 -0.74 5.41 -12.07
CA THR A 12 -0.83 6.31 -10.91
C THR A 12 -1.35 5.56 -9.69
N LEU A 13 -1.12 6.12 -8.49
CA LEU A 13 -1.63 5.57 -7.23
C LEU A 13 -3.14 5.27 -7.35
N SER A 14 -3.91 6.22 -7.84
CA SER A 14 -5.36 6.08 -8.03
C SER A 14 -5.74 4.92 -8.96
N GLN A 15 -4.97 4.69 -10.03
CA GLN A 15 -5.23 3.57 -10.94
C GLN A 15 -4.92 2.22 -10.28
N VAL A 16 -3.82 2.10 -9.55
CA VAL A 16 -3.49 0.88 -8.81
C VAL A 16 -4.53 0.61 -7.73
N MET A 17 -4.93 1.63 -6.96
CA MET A 17 -6.00 1.52 -5.98
C MET A 17 -7.32 1.05 -6.60
N GLU A 18 -7.67 1.56 -7.78
CA GLU A 18 -8.89 1.12 -8.48
C GLU A 18 -8.79 -0.34 -8.95
N LYS A 19 -7.64 -0.76 -9.49
CA LYS A 19 -7.40 -2.18 -9.86
C LYS A 19 -7.46 -3.10 -8.63
N LEU A 20 -6.87 -2.68 -7.51
CA LEU A 20 -6.92 -3.40 -6.23
C LEU A 20 -8.35 -3.52 -5.72
N ARG A 21 -9.11 -2.43 -5.74
CA ARG A 21 -10.53 -2.41 -5.38
C ARG A 21 -11.38 -3.33 -6.25
N GLN A 22 -11.12 -3.39 -7.56
CA GLN A 22 -11.77 -4.34 -8.47
C GLN A 22 -11.46 -5.81 -8.13
N ARG A 23 -10.27 -6.09 -7.57
CA ARG A 23 -9.89 -7.40 -7.03
C ARG A 23 -10.47 -7.70 -5.65
N GLY A 24 -11.22 -6.77 -5.04
CA GLY A 24 -11.75 -6.91 -3.68
C GLY A 24 -10.76 -6.51 -2.58
N ILE A 25 -9.69 -5.79 -2.94
CA ILE A 25 -8.70 -5.23 -2.03
C ILE A 25 -9.07 -3.75 -1.83
N ASP A 26 -10.09 -3.49 -1.04
CA ASP A 26 -10.53 -2.14 -0.65
C ASP A 26 -10.06 -1.73 0.75
N LYS A 27 -9.42 -2.67 1.44
CA LYS A 27 -8.99 -2.55 2.83
C LYS A 27 -7.64 -1.85 2.91
N GLU A 28 -7.66 -0.60 3.34
CA GLU A 28 -6.44 0.12 3.69
C GLU A 28 -6.02 -0.21 5.12
N LEU A 29 -4.74 -0.38 5.38
CA LEU A 29 -4.18 -0.51 6.72
C LEU A 29 -3.36 0.74 7.04
N ARG A 30 -3.57 1.30 8.23
CA ARG A 30 -2.82 2.42 8.76
C ARG A 30 -2.29 2.14 10.16
N MET A 31 -1.09 2.64 10.44
CA MET A 31 -0.54 2.63 11.78
C MET A 31 -1.13 3.78 12.60
N ASN A 32 -1.52 3.51 13.84
CA ASN A 32 -1.97 4.54 14.77
C ASN A 32 -0.79 5.22 15.49
N ASP A 33 -1.07 6.27 16.26
CA ASP A 33 -0.09 7.00 17.09
C ASP A 33 0.62 6.13 18.13
N ARG A 34 0.11 4.92 18.39
CA ARG A 34 0.68 3.93 19.32
C ARG A 34 1.59 2.90 18.64
N GLY A 35 1.86 3.03 17.35
CA GLY A 35 2.67 2.07 16.59
C GLY A 35 1.92 0.78 16.20
N GLU A 36 0.59 0.75 16.34
CA GLU A 36 -0.22 -0.44 16.07
C GLU A 36 -0.83 -0.37 14.66
N MET A 37 -0.58 -1.39 13.83
CA MET A 37 -1.16 -1.46 12.50
C MET A 37 -2.62 -1.91 12.56
N ARG A 38 -3.53 -1.12 11.97
CA ARG A 38 -4.98 -1.40 12.01
C ARG A 38 -5.60 -1.21 10.63
N LEU A 39 -6.72 -1.90 10.39
CA LEU A 39 -7.53 -1.61 9.21
C LEU A 39 -8.15 -0.22 9.34
N GLU A 40 -8.14 0.54 8.25
CA GLU A 40 -8.97 1.72 8.12
C GLU A 40 -10.44 1.29 8.30
N ASN A 41 -11.15 1.96 9.20
CA ASN A 41 -12.53 1.64 9.58
C ASN A 41 -12.73 0.31 10.34
N SER A 42 -11.67 -0.26 10.95
CA SER A 42 -11.83 -1.38 11.90
C SER A 42 -10.94 -1.24 13.13
N ASP A 43 -11.41 -1.78 14.26
CA ASP A 43 -10.58 -1.99 15.44
C ASP A 43 -9.69 -3.24 15.32
N LYS A 44 -9.70 -3.94 14.18
CA LYS A 44 -8.79 -5.07 13.96
C LYS A 44 -7.35 -4.56 13.89
N LYS A 45 -6.53 -5.09 14.80
CA LYS A 45 -5.07 -4.93 14.81
C LYS A 45 -4.44 -6.05 14.01
N TYR A 46 -3.32 -5.75 13.38
CA TYR A 46 -2.52 -6.69 12.62
C TYR A 46 -1.09 -6.67 13.16
N GLU A 47 -0.55 -7.85 13.44
CA GLU A 47 0.87 -7.99 13.74
C GLU A 47 1.68 -8.19 12.46
N SER A 48 2.97 -7.83 12.49
CA SER A 48 3.87 -8.03 11.35
C SER A 48 3.99 -9.50 10.96
N SER A 49 3.87 -10.42 11.91
CA SER A 49 3.86 -11.87 11.70
C SER A 49 2.56 -12.39 11.05
N GLU A 50 1.47 -11.64 11.12
CA GLU A 50 0.19 -12.02 10.52
C GLU A 50 0.04 -11.51 9.09
N LEU A 51 0.87 -10.55 8.69
CA LEU A 51 0.89 -9.95 7.38
C LEU A 51 2.03 -10.51 6.54
N ILE A 52 1.82 -10.50 5.22
CA ILE A 52 2.82 -10.83 4.22
C ILE A 52 2.74 -9.77 3.13
N ILE A 53 3.85 -9.10 2.80
CA ILE A 53 3.90 -8.17 1.68
C ILE A 53 3.94 -8.97 0.38
N LEU A 54 2.90 -8.80 -0.43
CA LEU A 54 2.75 -9.45 -1.72
C LEU A 54 3.35 -8.64 -2.87
N LYS A 55 3.28 -7.30 -2.77
CA LYS A 55 3.80 -6.40 -3.81
C LYS A 55 4.04 -5.01 -3.25
N THR A 56 5.03 -4.33 -3.79
CA THR A 56 5.30 -2.93 -3.50
C THR A 56 5.22 -2.11 -4.78
N TYR A 57 4.50 -0.99 -4.73
CA TYR A 57 4.45 0.02 -5.79
C TYR A 57 4.96 1.32 -5.23
N ARG A 58 5.97 1.88 -5.88
CA ARG A 58 6.46 3.21 -5.56
C ARG A 58 5.91 4.18 -6.60
N PHE A 59 5.20 5.18 -6.12
CA PHE A 59 4.72 6.30 -6.91
C PHE A 59 5.61 7.49 -6.58
N GLU A 60 6.12 8.10 -7.65
CA GLU A 60 6.87 9.34 -7.58
C GLU A 60 5.99 10.40 -8.23
N GLY A 61 5.66 11.45 -7.48
CA GLY A 61 4.82 12.53 -7.97
C GLY A 61 5.58 13.35 -9.00
N ASP A 62 5.17 13.30 -10.27
CA ASP A 62 5.81 14.07 -11.35
C ASP A 62 5.68 15.60 -11.15
N SER A 63 4.76 16.05 -10.29
CA SER A 63 4.39 17.47 -10.14
C SER A 63 4.51 18.06 -8.73
N ASN A 64 4.44 17.25 -7.66
CA ASN A 64 4.71 17.70 -6.30
C ASN A 64 5.56 16.68 -5.53
N PRO A 65 6.57 17.13 -4.77
CA PRO A 65 7.32 16.25 -3.87
C PRO A 65 6.46 15.65 -2.73
N ASP A 66 5.25 16.19 -2.52
CA ASP A 66 4.24 15.70 -1.59
C ASP A 66 3.38 14.56 -2.15
N ASP A 67 3.43 14.29 -3.46
CA ASP A 67 2.70 13.20 -4.12
C ASP A 67 3.49 11.87 -4.13
N ASN A 68 4.61 11.83 -3.43
CA ASN A 68 5.43 10.65 -3.28
C ASN A 68 4.78 9.67 -2.29
N ALA A 69 4.42 8.48 -2.78
CA ALA A 69 3.78 7.46 -1.95
C ALA A 69 4.26 6.05 -2.32
N VAL A 70 4.35 5.17 -1.33
CA VAL A 70 4.59 3.75 -1.52
C VAL A 70 3.35 2.98 -1.11
N LEU A 71 2.82 2.17 -2.03
CA LEU A 71 1.72 1.25 -1.74
C LEU A 71 2.29 -0.16 -1.57
N TYR A 72 2.07 -0.77 -0.41
CA TYR A 72 2.39 -2.17 -0.14
C TYR A 72 1.10 -2.97 -0.14
N VAL A 73 0.96 -3.91 -1.07
CA VAL A 73 -0.12 -4.91 -1.04
C VAL A 73 0.27 -5.95 -0.02
N VAL A 74 -0.58 -6.16 0.98
CA VAL A 74 -0.37 -7.13 2.04
C VAL A 74 -1.48 -8.16 2.08
N LYS A 75 -1.17 -9.33 2.61
CA LYS A 75 -2.14 -10.39 2.86
C LYS A 75 -2.00 -10.91 4.29
N ASP A 76 -3.14 -11.10 4.91
CA ASP A 76 -3.30 -11.70 6.24
C ASP A 76 -3.19 -13.22 6.17
N SER A 77 -2.82 -13.85 7.28
CA SER A 77 -2.78 -15.31 7.43
C SER A 77 -4.10 -16.02 7.05
N LEU A 78 -5.24 -15.35 7.20
CA LEU A 78 -6.57 -15.85 6.82
C LEU A 78 -6.88 -15.73 5.31
N GLY A 79 -5.96 -15.16 4.54
CA GLY A 79 -6.15 -14.91 3.11
C GLY A 79 -6.81 -13.57 2.76
N ASN A 80 -7.11 -12.73 3.76
CA ASN A 80 -7.62 -11.39 3.52
C ASN A 80 -6.52 -10.52 2.92
N GLN A 81 -6.82 -9.82 1.84
CA GLN A 81 -5.88 -8.90 1.21
C GLN A 81 -6.18 -7.47 1.63
N GLY A 82 -5.14 -6.67 1.78
CA GLY A 82 -5.21 -5.26 2.10
C GLY A 82 -4.06 -4.50 1.45
N MET A 83 -4.04 -3.20 1.67
CA MET A 83 -3.01 -2.31 1.15
C MET A 83 -2.56 -1.34 2.23
N ILE A 84 -1.27 -1.04 2.27
CA ILE A 84 -0.67 -0.03 3.13
C ILE A 84 -0.21 1.08 2.22
N ILE A 85 -0.61 2.32 2.49
CA ILE A 85 -0.15 3.49 1.76
C ILE A 85 0.75 4.30 2.69
N ASP A 86 1.99 4.46 2.27
CA ASP A 86 3.01 5.25 2.94
C ASP A 86 3.34 6.48 2.09
N SER A 87 2.69 7.60 2.41
CA SER A 87 3.01 8.89 1.79
C SER A 87 4.30 9.41 2.44
N TYR A 88 5.38 9.48 1.66
CA TYR A 88 6.69 9.94 2.11
C TYR A 88 7.00 11.31 1.48
N GLY A 89 7.28 12.31 2.29
CA GLY A 89 7.42 13.70 1.82
C GLY A 89 7.47 14.70 2.97
N ALA A 90 7.19 15.97 2.70
CA ALA A 90 7.12 16.99 3.75
C ALA A 90 6.01 16.67 4.78
N ASP A 91 4.92 16.07 4.32
CA ASP A 91 3.83 15.50 5.11
C ASP A 91 3.91 13.96 5.15
N SER A 92 5.00 13.44 5.72
CA SER A 92 5.11 11.99 5.93
C SER A 92 4.03 11.51 6.91
N ASN A 93 3.19 10.58 6.47
CA ASN A 93 2.03 10.15 7.26
C ASN A 93 2.41 9.28 8.46
N TYR A 94 3.63 8.72 8.45
CA TYR A 94 4.22 7.96 9.55
C TYR A 94 5.59 8.53 9.96
N PRO A 95 5.62 9.57 10.81
CA PRO A 95 6.85 10.12 11.34
C PRO A 95 7.39 9.21 12.46
N GLY A 96 8.03 8.09 12.12
CA GLY A 96 8.64 7.22 13.14
C GLY A 96 9.33 5.96 12.62
N GLU A 97 10.30 5.48 13.40
CA GLU A 97 10.99 4.20 13.15
C GLU A 97 10.09 2.99 13.41
N GLU A 98 8.99 3.16 14.15
CA GLU A 98 8.00 2.09 14.44
C GLU A 98 7.42 1.50 13.15
N PHE A 99 7.03 2.37 12.21
CA PHE A 99 6.48 1.94 10.92
C PHE A 99 7.52 1.24 10.05
N ASP A 100 8.73 1.81 9.96
CA ASP A 100 9.83 1.20 9.21
C ASP A 100 10.22 -0.15 9.81
N ASN A 101 10.32 -0.25 11.13
CA ASN A 101 10.56 -1.50 11.84
C ASN A 101 9.43 -2.51 11.59
N PHE A 102 8.17 -2.09 11.65
CA PHE A 102 7.04 -2.96 11.38
C PHE A 102 7.11 -3.56 9.98
N LEU A 103 7.30 -2.71 8.95
CA LEU A 103 7.48 -3.16 7.56
C LEU A 103 8.66 -4.12 7.41
N ARG A 104 9.81 -3.84 8.05
CA ARG A 104 10.98 -4.75 8.03
C ARG A 104 10.73 -6.10 8.67
N ASN A 105 9.83 -6.17 9.65
CA ASN A 105 9.47 -7.42 10.30
C ASN A 105 8.44 -8.22 9.51
N ILE A 106 7.73 -7.60 8.55
CA ILE A 106 6.77 -8.31 7.71
C ILE A 106 7.53 -9.17 6.68
N PRO A 107 7.23 -10.47 6.57
CA PRO A 107 7.77 -11.30 5.49
C PRO A 107 7.32 -10.77 4.12
N VAL A 108 8.27 -10.68 3.18
CA VAL A 108 8.00 -10.25 1.80
C VAL A 108 7.95 -11.47 0.90
N GLU A 109 6.79 -11.73 0.30
CA GLU A 109 6.57 -12.71 -0.75
C GLU A 109 6.13 -11.98 -2.02
N GLU A 110 7.08 -11.35 -2.71
CA GLU A 110 6.79 -10.67 -3.98
C GLU A 110 6.21 -11.64 -5.00
N ILE A 111 4.95 -11.42 -5.36
CA ILE A 111 4.25 -12.20 -6.37
C ILE A 111 4.03 -11.37 -7.64
N ASP A 112 4.45 -11.94 -8.77
CA ASP A 112 4.37 -11.28 -10.09
C ASP A 112 2.92 -11.07 -10.57
N ASP A 113 1.94 -11.73 -9.95
CA ASP A 113 0.51 -11.62 -10.24
C ASP A 113 -0.08 -10.19 -10.04
N TYR A 114 0.71 -9.33 -9.39
CA TYR A 114 0.41 -7.92 -9.11
C TYR A 114 1.30 -6.97 -9.92
N ASN A 115 2.02 -7.42 -10.96
CA ASN A 115 2.60 -6.48 -11.93
C ASN A 115 1.47 -5.88 -12.79
N PHE A 116 1.24 -4.57 -12.66
CA PHE A 116 0.15 -3.82 -13.31
C PHE A 116 0.63 -2.85 -14.38
#